data_AF-A0A225WI18-F1
#
_entry.id   AF-A0A225WI18-F1
#
_cell.length_a   1.000
_cell.length_b   1.000
_cell.length_c   1.000
_cell.angle_alpha   90.00
_cell.angle_beta   90.00
_cell.angle_gamma   90.00
#
_symmetry.space_group_name_H-M   'P 1'
#
loop_
_entity.id
_entity.type
_entity.pdbx_description
1 polymer ?
#
loop_
_entity_poly.entity_id
_entity_poly.type
_entity_poly.pdbx_seq_one_letter_code
_entity_poly.pdbx_strand_id
1 'polypeptide(L)'
;MFDRHTSQNIFALISKFLGALYSNWRAKLIGMASDGENTMTAHQIDIVVKSSAKGIEDGHWINFLNAFSVFLRSQDNLIISMNVKCPKKTNRWVHLGRLLTFYKAHYRKLITYTREKRPEMLPSDEWWVVTFSVSPVIDTINVTLALLQKRSLRIAQQEDHIHALIEALTSMFHIEIEQSDDTGAQYVAFHSMRVHINDIIAHIEDQGSLARASYERLDEAAKKAVVRQITVYAMILVDGLDGVKAERDGANRGLEQNAPPVLPSQLVRLRHGVFLQDVLDPYREHISKHWKIDNIDGIEADHRDLLKAYNAEETQREIIDKYTVATDFNEAWDCVSNRFHQLQSFCGGLATVFANTTSVESDFSILKWEMDDNRTNMMHLSLEGIFQAKRRAKLQSLML
;
A
#
# COMPACT_ATOMS: atom_id res chain seq x y z
N MET A 1 -14.77 -20.33 -20.18
CA MET A 1 -14.19 -19.98 -18.85
C MET A 1 -14.52 -18.53 -18.48
N PHE A 2 -14.46 -17.58 -19.43
CA PHE A 2 -14.80 -16.17 -19.24
C PHE A 2 -16.28 -15.86 -18.94
N ASP A 3 -17.23 -16.68 -19.41
CA ASP A 3 -18.67 -16.45 -19.17
C ASP A 3 -19.10 -16.54 -17.70
N ARG A 4 -18.25 -17.09 -16.82
CA ARG A 4 -18.53 -17.23 -15.38
C ARG A 4 -18.04 -16.04 -14.55
N HIS A 5 -17.11 -15.25 -15.05
CA HIS A 5 -16.48 -14.13 -14.32
C HIS A 5 -16.92 -12.75 -14.84
N THR A 6 -18.21 -12.62 -15.21
CA THR A 6 -18.78 -11.31 -15.55
C THR A 6 -19.04 -10.50 -14.28
N SER A 7 -19.03 -9.17 -14.39
CA SER A 7 -19.42 -8.26 -13.29
C SER A 7 -20.78 -8.62 -12.70
N GLN A 8 -21.72 -9.03 -13.55
CA GLN A 8 -23.06 -9.45 -13.15
C GLN A 8 -23.06 -10.76 -12.34
N ASN A 9 -22.24 -11.74 -12.73
CA ASN A 9 -22.10 -12.99 -11.98
C ASN A 9 -21.40 -12.78 -10.64
N ILE A 10 -20.38 -11.92 -10.60
CA ILE A 10 -19.68 -11.56 -9.35
C ILE A 10 -20.65 -10.83 -8.41
N PHE A 11 -21.41 -9.85 -8.91
CA PHE A 11 -22.42 -9.15 -8.11
C PHE A 11 -23.50 -10.11 -7.58
N ALA A 12 -24.00 -11.02 -8.42
CA ALA A 12 -25.00 -12.00 -8.02
C ALA A 12 -24.46 -12.96 -6.95
N LEU A 13 -23.21 -13.40 -7.09
CA LEU A 13 -22.53 -14.25 -6.11
C LEU A 13 -22.37 -13.54 -4.76
N ILE A 14 -21.81 -12.33 -4.76
CA ILE A 14 -21.63 -11.52 -3.54
C ILE A 14 -22.99 -11.22 -2.90
N SER A 15 -23.99 -10.82 -3.69
CA SER A 15 -25.33 -10.54 -3.20
C SER A 15 -26.00 -11.75 -2.55
N LYS A 16 -25.82 -12.94 -3.13
CA LYS A 16 -26.36 -14.19 -2.60
C LYS A 16 -25.63 -14.60 -1.32
N PHE A 17 -24.30 -14.49 -1.30
CA PHE A 17 -23.47 -14.79 -0.14
C PHE A 17 -23.79 -13.87 1.04
N LEU A 18 -23.78 -12.56 0.83
CA LEU A 18 -24.15 -11.59 1.86
C LEU A 18 -25.60 -11.75 2.30
N GLY A 19 -26.51 -12.06 1.37
CA GLY A 19 -27.91 -12.35 1.70
C GLY A 19 -28.08 -13.57 2.61
N ALA A 20 -27.23 -14.59 2.44
CA ALA A 20 -27.23 -15.78 3.29
C ALA A 20 -26.59 -15.52 4.67
N LEU A 21 -25.53 -14.70 4.73
CA LEU A 21 -24.88 -14.34 6.00
C LEU A 21 -25.71 -13.36 6.83
N TYR A 22 -26.29 -12.36 6.19
CA TYR A 22 -27.04 -11.31 6.85
C TYR A 22 -28.05 -10.68 5.89
N SER A 23 -29.32 -11.08 5.99
CA SER A 23 -30.38 -10.67 5.05
C SER A 23 -30.56 -9.15 4.90
N ASN A 24 -30.18 -8.36 5.93
CA ASN A 24 -30.27 -6.90 5.93
C ASN A 24 -28.95 -6.18 5.58
N TRP A 25 -27.99 -6.85 4.93
CA TRP A 25 -26.68 -6.27 4.60
C TRP A 25 -26.74 -5.01 3.75
N ARG A 26 -27.76 -4.88 2.89
CA ARG A 26 -27.93 -3.71 2.01
C ARG A 26 -28.17 -2.42 2.80
N ALA A 27 -28.82 -2.50 3.95
CA ALA A 27 -29.04 -1.34 4.82
C ALA A 27 -27.78 -0.96 5.62
N LYS A 28 -26.72 -1.78 5.58
CA LYS A 28 -25.47 -1.56 6.33
C LYS A 28 -24.26 -1.34 5.44
N LEU A 29 -24.33 -1.68 4.14
CA LEU A 29 -23.24 -1.49 3.20
C LEU A 29 -23.24 -0.03 2.73
N ILE A 30 -22.24 0.73 3.17
CA ILE A 30 -22.05 2.14 2.79
C ILE A 30 -21.00 2.27 1.68
N GLY A 31 -20.11 1.27 1.54
CA GLY A 31 -19.09 1.20 0.50
C GLY A 31 -18.55 -0.22 0.36
N MET A 32 -17.91 -0.51 -0.77
CA MET A 32 -17.24 -1.77 -1.04
C MET A 32 -15.93 -1.46 -1.75
N ALA A 33 -14.81 -1.92 -1.19
CA ALA A 33 -13.51 -1.84 -1.83
C ALA A 33 -13.15 -3.20 -2.45
N SER A 34 -12.59 -3.21 -3.64
CA SER A 34 -12.14 -4.43 -4.34
C SER A 34 -10.66 -4.37 -4.75
N ASP A 35 -10.05 -5.53 -5.01
CA ASP A 35 -8.65 -5.56 -5.46
C ASP A 35 -8.48 -4.81 -6.79
N GLY A 36 -7.40 -4.02 -6.87
CA GLY A 36 -7.13 -3.11 -7.97
C GLY A 36 -7.81 -1.76 -7.86
N GLU A 37 -8.73 -1.52 -6.91
CA GLU A 37 -9.33 -0.21 -6.70
C GLU A 37 -8.28 0.79 -6.19
N ASN A 38 -8.16 1.91 -6.89
CA ASN A 38 -7.06 2.85 -6.67
C ASN A 38 -7.05 3.49 -5.27
N THR A 39 -8.11 3.37 -4.49
CA THR A 39 -8.20 3.80 -3.09
C THR A 39 -7.49 2.85 -2.12
N MET A 40 -7.00 1.68 -2.58
CA MET A 40 -6.21 0.79 -1.73
C MET A 40 -4.74 1.23 -1.66
N THR A 41 -4.40 1.99 -0.62
CA THR A 41 -3.04 2.46 -0.31
C THR A 41 -1.98 1.36 -0.37
N ALA A 42 -2.29 0.18 0.19
CA ALA A 42 -1.38 -0.96 0.19
C ALA A 42 -1.06 -1.47 -1.24
N HIS A 43 -2.01 -1.35 -2.18
CA HIS A 43 -1.77 -1.69 -3.59
C HIS A 43 -0.97 -0.60 -4.32
N GLN A 44 -1.22 0.68 -4.02
CA GLN A 44 -0.41 1.78 -4.56
C GLN A 44 1.06 1.65 -4.14
N ILE A 45 1.30 1.35 -2.86
CA ILE A 45 2.65 1.05 -2.35
C ILE A 45 3.24 -0.15 -3.11
N ASP A 46 2.47 -1.22 -3.32
CA ASP A 46 2.93 -2.38 -4.10
C ASP A 46 3.39 -2.00 -5.52
N ILE A 47 2.63 -1.13 -6.22
CA ILE A 47 3.01 -0.62 -7.54
C ILE A 47 4.30 0.19 -7.50
N VAL A 48 4.43 1.12 -6.54
CA VAL A 48 5.61 1.98 -6.40
C VAL A 48 6.86 1.14 -6.14
N VAL A 49 6.78 0.19 -5.21
CA VAL A 49 7.90 -0.70 -4.88
C VAL A 49 8.24 -1.60 -6.08
N LYS A 50 7.23 -2.05 -6.87
CA LYS A 50 7.45 -2.85 -8.10
C LYS A 50 8.20 -2.04 -9.14
N SER A 51 7.79 -0.79 -9.33
CA SER A 51 8.44 0.14 -10.27
C SER A 51 9.88 0.44 -9.84
N SER A 52 10.08 0.81 -8.57
CA SER A 52 11.40 1.16 -8.03
C SER A 52 12.38 -0.01 -8.11
N ALA A 53 11.94 -1.22 -7.75
CA ALA A 53 12.75 -2.44 -7.86
C ALA A 53 13.11 -2.80 -9.31
N LYS A 54 12.25 -2.47 -10.28
CA LYS A 54 12.55 -2.61 -11.72
C LYS A 54 13.51 -1.52 -12.23
N GLY A 55 13.59 -0.38 -11.56
CA GLY A 55 14.58 0.66 -11.90
C GLY A 55 16.02 0.27 -11.55
N ILE A 56 16.21 -0.75 -10.70
CA ILE A 56 17.54 -1.26 -10.32
C ILE A 56 18.10 -2.10 -11.47
N GLU A 57 19.10 -1.54 -12.18
CA GLU A 57 19.70 -2.14 -13.40
C GLU A 57 18.62 -2.62 -14.40
N ASP A 58 17.62 -1.79 -14.71
CA ASP A 58 16.55 -2.14 -15.66
C ASP A 58 15.86 -3.49 -15.35
N GLY A 59 15.81 -3.83 -14.06
CA GLY A 59 15.17 -5.02 -13.53
C GLY A 59 16.09 -6.24 -13.46
N HIS A 60 17.37 -6.13 -13.85
CA HIS A 60 18.33 -7.22 -13.71
C HIS A 60 18.46 -7.69 -12.27
N TRP A 61 18.52 -6.79 -11.29
CA TRP A 61 18.62 -7.18 -9.88
C TRP A 61 17.46 -8.07 -9.44
N ILE A 62 16.22 -7.65 -9.71
CA ILE A 62 15.01 -8.38 -9.27
C ILE A 62 14.82 -9.67 -10.08
N ASN A 63 15.20 -9.69 -11.36
CA ASN A 63 15.15 -10.89 -12.20
C ASN A 63 16.17 -11.92 -11.76
N PHE A 64 17.41 -11.50 -11.49
CA PHE A 64 18.47 -12.35 -10.95
C PHE A 64 18.06 -12.94 -9.61
N LEU A 65 17.51 -12.12 -8.70
CA LEU A 65 17.00 -12.57 -7.41
C LEU A 65 15.98 -13.71 -7.54
N ASN A 66 15.07 -13.62 -8.52
CA ASN A 66 14.08 -14.66 -8.79
C ASN A 66 14.76 -15.95 -9.29
N ALA A 67 15.64 -15.82 -10.28
CA ALA A 67 16.32 -16.94 -10.90
C ALA A 67 17.24 -17.65 -9.90
N PHE A 68 17.93 -16.90 -9.04
CA PHE A 68 18.77 -17.43 -7.98
C PHE A 68 17.94 -18.17 -6.91
N SER A 69 16.76 -17.65 -6.53
CA SER A 69 15.83 -18.36 -5.64
C SER A 69 15.39 -19.71 -6.23
N VAL A 70 15.05 -19.74 -7.53
CA VAL A 70 14.70 -20.99 -8.23
C VAL A 70 15.87 -21.96 -8.24
N PHE A 71 17.07 -21.48 -8.58
CA PHE A 71 18.29 -22.29 -8.56
C PHE A 71 18.53 -22.92 -7.19
N LEU A 72 18.59 -22.12 -6.11
CA LEU A 72 18.88 -22.60 -4.76
C LEU A 72 17.84 -23.61 -4.25
N ARG A 73 16.56 -23.44 -4.64
CA ARG A 73 15.48 -24.36 -4.27
C ARG A 73 15.56 -25.73 -4.93
N SER A 74 16.35 -25.86 -5.99
CA SER A 74 16.61 -27.13 -6.69
C SER A 74 17.88 -27.85 -6.19
N GLN A 75 18.61 -27.26 -5.23
CA GLN A 75 19.86 -27.81 -4.72
C GLN A 75 19.64 -28.63 -3.44
N ASP A 76 19.24 -29.90 -3.57
CA ASP A 76 18.92 -30.76 -2.42
C ASP A 76 20.10 -30.89 -1.43
N ASN A 77 21.33 -31.06 -1.93
CA ASN A 77 22.52 -31.14 -1.08
C ASN A 77 22.74 -29.87 -0.25
N LEU A 78 22.49 -28.69 -0.85
CA LEU A 78 22.59 -27.42 -0.15
C LEU A 78 21.50 -27.31 0.91
N ILE A 79 20.26 -27.66 0.57
CA ILE A 79 19.12 -27.63 1.49
C ILE A 79 19.39 -28.53 2.71
N ILE A 80 19.89 -29.75 2.49
CA ILE A 80 20.27 -30.69 3.56
C ILE A 80 21.37 -30.08 4.43
N SER A 81 22.43 -29.53 3.83
CA SER A 81 23.56 -28.92 4.58
C SER A 81 23.16 -27.68 5.39
N MET A 82 22.16 -26.94 4.93
CA MET A 82 21.67 -25.73 5.58
C MET A 82 20.57 -26.03 6.59
N ASN A 83 19.93 -27.21 6.48
CA ASN A 83 18.71 -27.59 7.19
C ASN A 83 17.57 -26.56 7.03
N VAL A 84 17.52 -25.90 5.86
CA VAL A 84 16.49 -24.92 5.54
C VAL A 84 16.35 -24.79 4.03
N LYS A 85 15.11 -24.63 3.57
CA LYS A 85 14.80 -24.43 2.15
C LYS A 85 14.69 -22.93 1.85
N CYS A 86 15.37 -22.50 0.79
CA CYS A 86 15.26 -21.12 0.29
C CYS A 86 13.79 -20.75 0.05
N PRO A 87 13.29 -19.61 0.58
CA PRO A 87 11.93 -19.14 0.33
C PRO A 87 11.65 -19.01 -1.17
N LYS A 88 10.42 -19.32 -1.58
CA LYS A 88 9.96 -19.01 -2.94
C LYS A 88 9.61 -17.53 -2.97
N LYS A 89 10.13 -16.80 -3.94
CA LYS A 89 9.54 -15.51 -4.28
C LYS A 89 8.17 -15.73 -4.91
N THR A 90 7.15 -15.10 -4.34
CA THR A 90 5.87 -14.85 -4.99
C THR A 90 5.77 -13.35 -5.24
N ASN A 91 4.69 -12.87 -5.86
CA ASN A 91 4.61 -11.47 -6.20
C ASN A 91 4.10 -10.54 -5.08
N ARG A 92 4.00 -11.04 -3.82
CA ARG A 92 3.88 -10.19 -2.62
C ARG A 92 5.24 -9.85 -1.99
N TRP A 93 5.41 -8.59 -1.59
CA TRP A 93 6.64 -8.06 -0.95
C TRP A 93 7.06 -8.75 0.35
N VAL A 94 6.11 -9.23 1.14
CA VAL A 94 6.42 -10.01 2.36
C VAL A 94 7.26 -11.25 2.02
N HIS A 95 7.05 -11.85 0.84
CA HIS A 95 7.88 -12.97 0.39
C HIS A 95 9.26 -12.52 -0.11
N LEU A 96 9.38 -11.32 -0.68
CA LEU A 96 10.69 -10.76 -0.99
C LEU A 96 11.49 -10.48 0.28
N GLY A 97 10.88 -9.85 1.29
CA GLY A 97 11.55 -9.60 2.58
C GLY A 97 12.11 -10.89 3.19
N ARG A 98 11.28 -11.94 3.28
CA ARG A 98 11.72 -13.27 3.75
C ARG A 98 12.88 -13.85 2.92
N LEU A 99 12.88 -13.64 1.61
CA LEU A 99 13.94 -14.11 0.73
C LEU A 99 15.25 -13.34 0.96
N LEU A 100 15.17 -12.01 1.11
CA LEU A 100 16.33 -11.17 1.44
C LEU A 100 16.90 -11.53 2.82
N THR A 101 16.05 -11.70 3.84
CA THR A 101 16.46 -12.19 5.16
C THR A 101 17.20 -13.53 5.06
N PHE A 102 16.66 -14.47 4.27
CA PHE A 102 17.30 -15.77 4.04
C PHE A 102 18.67 -15.64 3.39
N TYR A 103 18.81 -14.80 2.36
CA TYR A 103 20.10 -14.55 1.71
C TYR A 103 21.13 -13.95 2.65
N LYS A 104 20.73 -12.96 3.46
CA LYS A 104 21.62 -12.35 4.46
C LYS A 104 22.07 -13.37 5.51
N ALA A 105 21.12 -14.12 6.07
CA ALA A 105 21.39 -15.11 7.13
C ALA A 105 22.31 -16.25 6.67
N HIS A 106 22.26 -16.60 5.38
CA HIS A 106 22.99 -17.73 4.83
C HIS A 106 24.10 -17.36 3.84
N TYR A 107 24.41 -16.06 3.71
CA TYR A 107 25.37 -15.50 2.74
C TYR A 107 26.63 -16.35 2.57
N ARG A 108 27.34 -16.66 3.67
CA ARG A 108 28.60 -17.42 3.63
C ARG A 108 28.43 -18.80 3.00
N LYS A 109 27.38 -19.53 3.40
CA LYS A 109 27.10 -20.87 2.85
C LYS A 109 26.74 -20.80 1.37
N LEU A 110 25.93 -19.81 0.99
CA LEU A 110 25.51 -19.59 -0.40
C LEU A 110 26.70 -19.25 -1.30
N ILE A 111 27.60 -18.36 -0.85
CA ILE A 111 28.81 -17.99 -1.59
C ILE A 111 29.77 -19.16 -1.72
N THR A 112 30.05 -19.90 -0.65
CA THR A 112 30.93 -21.08 -0.73
C THR A 112 30.37 -22.10 -1.72
N TYR A 113 29.08 -22.42 -1.59
CA TYR A 113 28.43 -23.38 -2.47
C TYR A 113 28.44 -22.95 -3.95
N THR A 114 28.11 -21.69 -4.23
CA THR A 114 28.09 -21.18 -5.60
C THR A 114 29.49 -21.11 -6.20
N ARG A 115 30.53 -20.78 -5.43
CA ARG A 115 31.92 -20.82 -5.91
C ARG A 115 32.40 -22.24 -6.22
N GLU A 116 32.00 -23.22 -5.42
CA GLU A 116 32.34 -24.64 -5.65
C GLU A 116 31.62 -25.21 -6.87
N LYS A 117 30.33 -24.91 -7.02
CA LYS A 117 29.51 -25.44 -8.11
C LYS A 117 29.65 -24.68 -9.42
N ARG A 118 30.15 -23.44 -9.38
CA ARG A 118 30.28 -22.51 -10.51
C ARG A 118 29.05 -22.53 -11.43
N PRO A 119 27.85 -22.25 -10.90
CA PRO A 119 26.68 -22.12 -11.77
C PRO A 119 26.91 -20.97 -12.75
N GLU A 120 26.26 -21.04 -13.92
CA GLU A 120 26.25 -19.92 -14.88
C GLU A 120 25.73 -18.61 -14.26
N MET A 121 24.98 -18.73 -13.16
CA MET A 121 24.29 -17.64 -12.47
C MET A 121 24.92 -17.37 -11.09
N LEU A 122 26.11 -16.78 -11.10
CA LEU A 122 26.84 -16.38 -9.88
C LEU A 122 26.45 -14.95 -9.45
N PRO A 123 26.05 -14.73 -8.19
CA PRO A 123 25.80 -13.38 -7.71
C PRO A 123 27.12 -12.61 -7.60
N SER A 124 27.18 -11.43 -8.22
CA SER A 124 28.34 -10.55 -8.16
C SER A 124 28.39 -9.78 -6.83
N ASP A 125 29.54 -9.15 -6.55
CA ASP A 125 29.68 -8.33 -5.35
C ASP A 125 28.78 -7.08 -5.43
N GLU A 126 28.59 -6.49 -6.62
CA GLU A 126 27.66 -5.38 -6.87
C GLU A 126 26.23 -5.78 -6.49
N TRP A 127 25.79 -6.94 -6.98
CA TRP A 127 24.46 -7.46 -6.70
C TRP A 127 24.24 -7.69 -5.19
N TRP A 128 25.27 -8.16 -4.47
CA TRP A 128 25.21 -8.31 -3.02
C TRP A 128 25.13 -6.99 -2.29
N VAL A 129 25.91 -5.98 -2.68
CA VAL A 129 25.84 -4.64 -2.06
C VAL A 129 24.44 -4.04 -2.21
N VAL A 130 23.86 -4.11 -3.41
CA VAL A 130 22.47 -3.68 -3.65
C VAL A 130 21.49 -4.49 -2.79
N THR A 131 21.64 -5.81 -2.74
CA THR A 131 20.77 -6.71 -1.96
C THR A 131 20.81 -6.40 -0.46
N PHE A 132 21.99 -6.14 0.10
CA PHE A 132 22.13 -5.74 1.50
C PHE A 132 21.46 -4.39 1.76
N SER A 133 21.65 -3.43 0.85
CA SER A 133 21.16 -2.05 0.98
C SER A 133 19.64 -1.93 0.82
N VAL A 134 19.03 -2.77 -0.02
CA VAL A 134 17.57 -2.80 -0.28
C VAL A 134 16.82 -3.61 0.79
N SER A 135 17.47 -4.57 1.46
CA SER A 135 16.83 -5.37 2.50
C SER A 135 16.14 -4.57 3.61
N PRO A 136 16.79 -3.59 4.29
CA PRO A 136 16.13 -2.83 5.34
C PRO A 136 14.95 -1.99 4.80
N VAL A 137 15.02 -1.51 3.56
CA VAL A 137 13.92 -0.79 2.89
C VAL A 137 12.68 -1.67 2.79
N ILE A 138 12.85 -2.89 2.29
CA ILE A 138 11.76 -3.86 2.16
C ILE A 138 11.20 -4.26 3.53
N ASP A 139 12.03 -4.36 4.57
CA ASP A 139 11.57 -4.64 5.92
C ASP A 139 10.68 -3.50 6.46
N THR A 140 11.10 -2.24 6.30
CA THR A 140 10.29 -1.06 6.68
C THR A 140 8.95 -1.03 5.93
N ILE A 141 8.96 -1.26 4.61
CA ILE A 141 7.73 -1.34 3.80
C ILE A 141 6.81 -2.45 4.29
N ASN A 142 7.34 -3.64 4.60
CA ASN A 142 6.53 -4.77 5.05
C ASN A 142 5.85 -4.49 6.40
N VAL A 143 6.52 -3.76 7.30
CA VAL A 143 5.92 -3.30 8.56
C VAL A 143 4.75 -2.37 8.27
N THR A 144 4.92 -1.37 7.41
CA THR A 144 3.85 -0.44 7.04
C THR A 144 2.69 -1.16 6.36
N LEU A 145 2.95 -2.08 5.43
CA LEU A 145 1.91 -2.88 4.79
C LEU A 145 1.11 -3.70 5.81
N ALA A 146 1.78 -4.27 6.82
CA ALA A 146 1.09 -4.99 7.89
C ALA A 146 0.21 -4.08 8.76
N LEU A 147 0.62 -2.83 8.98
CA LEU A 147 -0.20 -1.82 9.65
C LEU A 147 -1.42 -1.45 8.81
N LEU A 148 -1.22 -1.15 7.52
CA LEU A 148 -2.28 -0.79 6.57
C LEU A 148 -3.34 -1.89 6.41
N GLN A 149 -2.97 -3.16 6.61
CA GLN A 149 -3.86 -4.31 6.53
C GLN A 149 -4.66 -4.61 7.81
N LYS A 150 -4.50 -3.82 8.88
CA LYS A 150 -5.27 -4.01 10.12
C LYS A 150 -6.75 -3.72 9.88
N ARG A 151 -7.62 -4.62 10.38
CA ARG A 151 -9.08 -4.55 10.19
C ARG A 151 -9.75 -3.31 10.78
N SER A 152 -9.15 -2.71 11.81
CA SER A 152 -9.68 -1.54 12.51
C SER A 152 -9.03 -0.23 12.05
N LEU A 153 -8.10 -0.28 11.09
CA LEU A 153 -7.38 0.91 10.64
C LEU A 153 -8.31 1.83 9.85
N ARG A 154 -8.34 3.11 10.24
CA ARG A 154 -9.12 4.14 9.57
C ARG A 154 -8.36 4.76 8.40
N ILE A 155 -9.07 5.25 7.40
CA ILE A 155 -8.48 5.95 6.24
C ILE A 155 -7.56 7.10 6.69
N ALA A 156 -8.01 7.93 7.64
CA ALA A 156 -7.21 9.02 8.19
C ALA A 156 -5.86 8.56 8.79
N GLN A 157 -5.81 7.35 9.37
CA GLN A 157 -4.58 6.79 9.93
C GLN A 157 -3.66 6.19 8.84
N GLN A 158 -4.19 5.88 7.65
CA GLN A 158 -3.37 5.37 6.55
C GLN A 158 -2.39 6.42 6.05
N GLU A 159 -2.83 7.68 5.98
CA GLU A 159 -1.97 8.81 5.58
C GLU A 159 -0.82 9.01 6.56
N ASP A 160 -1.08 8.99 7.88
CA ASP A 160 -0.05 9.06 8.91
C ASP A 160 0.98 7.92 8.76
N HIS A 161 0.53 6.70 8.47
CA HIS A 161 1.42 5.55 8.25
C HIS A 161 2.24 5.65 6.96
N ILE A 162 1.70 6.26 5.89
CA ILE A 162 2.43 6.52 4.66
C ILE A 162 3.48 7.61 4.90
N HIS A 163 3.11 8.69 5.60
CA HIS A 163 4.03 9.76 5.95
C HIS A 163 5.18 9.24 6.81
N ALA A 164 4.89 8.45 7.84
CA ALA A 164 5.90 7.81 8.68
C ALA A 164 6.82 6.86 7.89
N LEU A 165 6.30 6.16 6.87
CA LEU A 165 7.12 5.35 5.96
C LEU A 165 8.08 6.23 5.14
N ILE A 166 7.58 7.34 4.57
CA ILE A 166 8.38 8.28 3.78
C ILE A 166 9.47 8.90 4.65
N GLU A 167 9.15 9.36 5.86
CA GLU A 167 10.13 9.90 6.81
C GLU A 167 11.19 8.86 7.18
N ALA A 168 10.78 7.61 7.47
CA ALA A 168 11.71 6.54 7.81
C ALA A 168 12.68 6.23 6.66
N LEU A 169 12.22 6.23 5.41
CA LEU A 169 13.06 5.99 4.24
C LEU A 169 13.96 7.19 3.91
N THR A 170 13.43 8.40 4.03
CA THR A 170 14.18 9.66 3.86
C THR A 170 15.33 9.72 4.87
N SER A 171 15.05 9.41 6.13
CA SER A 171 16.04 9.33 7.21
C SER A 171 17.07 8.21 6.97
N MET A 172 16.62 7.02 6.54
CA MET A 172 17.50 5.88 6.26
C MET A 172 18.60 6.23 5.24
N PHE A 173 18.27 7.01 4.21
CA PHE A 173 19.21 7.39 3.15
C PHE A 173 19.74 8.83 3.27
N HIS A 174 19.36 9.58 4.31
CA HIS A 174 19.68 11.02 4.44
C HIS A 174 19.29 11.82 3.19
N ILE A 175 18.07 11.62 2.69
CA ILE A 175 17.57 12.34 1.51
C ILE A 175 17.22 13.78 1.90
N GLU A 176 17.81 14.74 1.21
CA GLU A 176 17.55 16.16 1.36
C GLU A 176 16.63 16.65 0.24
N ILE A 177 15.67 17.51 0.58
CA ILE A 177 14.82 18.24 -0.37
C ILE A 177 15.34 19.69 -0.39
N GLU A 178 15.76 20.19 -1.55
CA GLU A 178 16.60 21.38 -1.71
C GLU A 178 16.36 22.54 -0.72
N GLN A 179 17.40 22.86 0.07
CA GLN A 179 17.84 24.23 0.34
C GLN A 179 19.38 24.29 0.38
N SER A 180 19.97 25.00 -0.58
CA SER A 180 21.34 25.57 -0.63
C SER A 180 22.36 25.00 -1.63
N ASP A 181 23.05 25.94 -2.28
CA ASP A 181 24.19 25.80 -3.19
C ASP A 181 25.47 25.42 -2.42
N ASP A 182 25.57 24.18 -1.92
CA ASP A 182 26.86 23.70 -1.41
C ASP A 182 27.74 23.21 -2.56
N THR A 183 28.81 23.95 -2.83
CA THR A 183 29.61 23.89 -4.07
C THR A 183 30.81 22.95 -3.99
N GLY A 184 30.92 22.12 -2.94
CA GLY A 184 32.08 21.25 -2.71
C GLY A 184 31.81 19.75 -2.59
N ALA A 185 30.58 19.33 -2.35
CA ALA A 185 30.25 17.94 -2.02
C ALA A 185 29.71 17.15 -3.23
N GLN A 186 30.01 15.84 -3.29
CA GLN A 186 29.52 14.97 -4.37
C GLN A 186 28.14 14.42 -4.00
N TYR A 187 27.13 14.85 -4.76
CA TYR A 187 25.75 14.42 -4.59
C TYR A 187 25.25 13.66 -5.83
N VAL A 188 24.23 12.84 -5.62
CA VAL A 188 23.35 12.37 -6.68
C VAL A 188 22.00 13.08 -6.50
N ALA A 189 21.54 13.75 -7.56
CA ALA A 189 20.27 14.47 -7.58
C ALA A 189 19.24 13.77 -8.47
N PHE A 190 17.98 13.84 -8.08
CA PHE A 190 16.83 13.34 -8.82
C PHE A 190 15.62 14.20 -8.46
N HIS A 191 15.02 14.88 -9.44
CA HIS A 191 14.03 15.94 -9.22
C HIS A 191 14.53 16.99 -8.20
N SER A 192 13.77 17.25 -7.14
CA SER A 192 14.09 18.19 -6.05
C SER A 192 14.84 17.54 -4.88
N MET A 193 15.17 16.25 -4.99
CA MET A 193 15.86 15.49 -3.95
C MET A 193 17.35 15.40 -4.26
N ARG A 194 18.18 15.32 -3.22
CA ARG A 194 19.61 14.98 -3.31
C ARG A 194 20.05 14.10 -2.16
N VAL A 195 21.07 13.29 -2.39
CA VAL A 195 21.73 12.49 -1.35
C VAL A 195 23.23 12.62 -1.49
N HIS A 196 23.93 12.79 -0.37
CA HIS A 196 25.38 12.84 -0.36
C HIS A 196 25.95 11.43 -0.58
N ILE A 197 26.98 11.29 -1.43
CA ILE A 197 27.58 9.98 -1.71
C ILE A 197 28.06 9.27 -0.44
N ASN A 198 28.62 10.03 0.51
CA ASN A 198 29.09 9.46 1.78
C ASN A 198 27.98 8.87 2.63
N ASP A 199 26.74 9.39 2.55
CA ASP A 199 25.63 8.87 3.34
C ASP A 199 25.18 7.50 2.82
N ILE A 200 25.25 7.30 1.50
CA ILE A 200 25.00 6.00 0.89
C ILE A 200 26.11 4.99 1.21
N ILE A 201 27.36 5.44 1.26
CA ILE A 201 28.48 4.60 1.68
C ILE A 201 28.30 4.20 3.15
N ALA A 202 27.97 5.15 4.02
CA ALA A 202 27.66 4.89 5.43
C ALA A 202 26.50 3.89 5.56
N HIS A 203 25.41 4.08 4.81
CA HIS A 203 24.29 3.14 4.78
C HIS A 203 24.71 1.72 4.38
N ILE A 204 25.57 1.56 3.36
CA ILE A 204 26.12 0.26 2.95
C ILE A 204 26.93 -0.36 4.10
N GLU A 205 27.76 0.42 4.77
CA GLU A 205 28.58 -0.04 5.89
C GLU A 205 27.73 -0.46 7.10
N ASP A 206 26.65 0.27 7.37
CA ASP A 206 25.69 -0.01 8.43
C ASP A 206 24.90 -1.31 8.21
N GLN A 207 24.88 -1.84 6.97
CA GLN A 207 24.34 -3.18 6.71
C GLN A 207 25.22 -4.32 7.24
N GLY A 208 26.41 -3.99 7.73
CA GLY A 208 27.31 -4.90 8.43
C GLY A 208 28.50 -5.35 7.61
N SER A 209 29.37 -6.15 8.25
CA SER A 209 30.69 -6.52 7.72
C SER A 209 30.66 -7.26 6.37
N LEU A 210 29.58 -7.98 6.06
CA LEU A 210 29.43 -8.66 4.77
C LEU A 210 29.17 -7.68 3.64
N ALA A 211 28.34 -6.66 3.87
CA ALA A 211 28.06 -5.62 2.90
C ALA A 211 29.30 -4.76 2.64
N ARG A 212 29.97 -4.32 3.72
CA ARG A 212 31.26 -3.61 3.63
C ARG A 212 32.29 -4.40 2.85
N ALA A 213 32.49 -5.68 3.18
CA ALA A 213 33.47 -6.51 2.48
C ALA A 213 33.13 -6.69 0.99
N SER A 214 31.85 -6.80 0.61
CA SER A 214 31.45 -6.85 -0.80
C SER A 214 31.71 -5.53 -1.51
N TYR A 215 31.44 -4.40 -0.86
CA TYR A 215 31.71 -3.08 -1.41
C TYR A 215 33.22 -2.80 -1.58
N GLU A 216 34.05 -3.21 -0.62
CA GLU A 216 35.51 -3.06 -0.68
C GLU A 216 36.15 -3.85 -1.84
N ARG A 217 35.54 -4.96 -2.28
CA ARG A 217 36.02 -5.78 -3.40
C ARG A 217 35.74 -5.16 -4.77
N LEU A 218 34.86 -4.16 -4.84
CA LEU A 218 34.53 -3.47 -6.08
C LEU A 218 35.67 -2.54 -6.51
N ASP A 219 35.85 -2.39 -7.82
CA ASP A 219 36.68 -1.32 -8.36
C ASP A 219 35.99 0.05 -8.23
N GLU A 220 36.73 1.13 -8.45
CA GLU A 220 36.21 2.49 -8.27
C GLU A 220 35.07 2.85 -9.25
N ALA A 221 35.01 2.23 -10.42
CA ALA A 221 33.91 2.45 -11.36
C ALA A 221 32.63 1.74 -10.87
N ALA A 222 32.75 0.49 -10.44
CA ALA A 222 31.67 -0.31 -9.87
C ALA A 222 31.15 0.30 -8.56
N LYS A 223 32.02 0.80 -7.68
CA LYS A 223 31.61 1.53 -6.45
C LYS A 223 30.73 2.73 -6.78
N LYS A 224 31.14 3.57 -7.74
CA LYS A 224 30.35 4.74 -8.16
C LYS A 224 29.02 4.33 -8.77
N ALA A 225 29.00 3.28 -9.60
CA ALA A 225 27.80 2.77 -10.23
C ALA A 225 26.78 2.25 -9.20
N VAL A 226 27.22 1.41 -8.26
CA VAL A 226 26.38 0.83 -7.21
C VAL A 226 25.83 1.89 -6.26
N VAL A 227 26.67 2.85 -5.84
CA VAL A 227 26.20 3.99 -5.02
C VAL A 227 25.12 4.77 -5.75
N ARG A 228 25.35 5.12 -7.02
CA ARG A 228 24.37 5.85 -7.83
C ARG A 228 23.06 5.07 -7.96
N GLN A 229 23.14 3.77 -8.20
CA GLN A 229 21.98 2.90 -8.36
C GLN A 229 21.13 2.82 -7.09
N ILE A 230 21.76 2.63 -5.92
CA ILE A 230 21.07 2.62 -4.62
C ILE A 230 20.41 3.98 -4.37
N THR A 231 21.11 5.06 -4.69
CA THR A 231 20.60 6.43 -4.52
C THR A 231 19.35 6.67 -5.38
N VAL A 232 19.45 6.39 -6.68
CA VAL A 232 18.34 6.55 -7.62
C VAL A 232 17.15 5.67 -7.23
N TYR A 233 17.40 4.44 -6.79
CA TYR A 233 16.34 3.57 -6.26
C TYR A 233 15.61 4.20 -5.07
N ALA A 234 16.36 4.72 -4.09
CA ALA A 234 15.79 5.33 -2.90
C ALA A 234 14.94 6.56 -3.23
N MET A 235 15.43 7.42 -4.14
CA MET A 235 14.73 8.63 -4.54
C MET A 235 13.47 8.35 -5.36
N ILE A 236 13.53 7.41 -6.32
CA ILE A 236 12.34 6.98 -7.08
C ILE A 236 11.29 6.37 -6.15
N LEU A 237 11.73 5.60 -5.15
CA LEU A 237 10.85 5.00 -4.16
C LEU A 237 10.15 6.08 -3.32
N VAL A 238 10.89 7.04 -2.78
CA VAL A 238 10.33 8.10 -1.94
C VAL A 238 9.41 9.02 -2.74
N ASP A 239 9.82 9.43 -3.94
CA ASP A 239 8.99 10.24 -4.86
C ASP A 239 7.68 9.50 -5.23
N GLY A 240 7.77 8.21 -5.56
CA GLY A 240 6.59 7.40 -5.84
C GLY A 240 5.68 7.22 -4.63
N LEU A 241 6.23 7.13 -3.42
CA LEU A 241 5.47 7.01 -2.18
C LEU A 241 4.75 8.31 -1.81
N ASP A 242 5.35 9.47 -2.08
CA ASP A 242 4.71 10.78 -1.88
C ASP A 242 3.43 10.94 -2.73
N GLY A 243 3.40 10.30 -3.90
CA GLY A 243 2.21 10.21 -4.76
C GLY A 243 1.11 9.26 -4.27
N VAL A 244 1.32 8.49 -3.21
CA VAL A 244 0.31 7.57 -2.65
C VAL A 244 -0.72 8.36 -1.84
N LYS A 245 -2.00 8.18 -2.16
CA LYS A 245 -3.11 8.87 -1.48
C LYS A 245 -4.18 7.89 -1.03
N ALA A 246 -4.67 8.06 0.20
CA ALA A 246 -5.67 7.19 0.79
C ALA A 246 -7.05 7.36 0.14
N GLU A 247 -7.43 8.60 -0.15
CA GLU A 247 -8.66 8.89 -0.88
C GLU A 247 -8.34 9.43 -2.28
N ARG A 248 -9.15 9.02 -3.26
CA ARG A 248 -9.00 9.42 -4.67
C ARG A 248 -10.38 9.73 -5.27
N ASP A 249 -10.42 10.67 -6.19
CA ASP A 249 -11.64 11.07 -6.90
C ASP A 249 -12.03 10.05 -8.01
N GLY A 250 -13.20 10.26 -8.63
CA GLY A 250 -13.66 9.42 -9.74
C GLY A 250 -12.79 9.47 -11.00
N ALA A 251 -11.84 10.41 -11.08
CA ALA A 251 -10.83 10.52 -12.13
C ALA A 251 -9.46 9.95 -11.70
N ASN A 252 -9.41 9.25 -10.56
CA ASN A 252 -8.21 8.66 -9.97
C ASN A 252 -7.14 9.67 -9.51
N ARG A 253 -7.52 10.92 -9.26
CA ARG A 253 -6.62 11.91 -8.65
C ARG A 253 -6.70 11.79 -7.14
N GLY A 254 -5.58 11.97 -6.45
CA GLY A 254 -5.60 12.07 -4.99
C GLY A 254 -6.55 13.18 -4.56
N LEU A 255 -7.41 12.91 -3.57
CA LEU A 255 -8.13 13.99 -2.92
C LEU A 255 -7.14 14.76 -2.05
N GLU A 256 -7.12 16.08 -2.20
CA GLU A 256 -6.34 16.97 -1.31
C GLU A 256 -7.04 17.20 0.04
N GLN A 257 -8.33 16.86 0.12
CA GLN A 257 -9.10 16.97 1.35
C GLN A 257 -8.78 15.78 2.26
N ASN A 258 -8.52 16.09 3.53
CA ASN A 258 -8.34 15.09 4.57
C ASN A 258 -9.57 14.18 4.66
N ALA A 259 -9.35 12.91 4.99
CA ALA A 259 -10.44 11.95 5.22
C ALA A 259 -11.46 12.52 6.22
N PRO A 260 -12.77 12.26 6.03
CA PRO A 260 -13.81 12.84 6.86
C PRO A 260 -13.64 12.43 8.34
N PRO A 261 -14.01 13.30 9.29
CA PRO A 261 -13.98 12.96 10.71
C PRO A 261 -15.02 11.89 11.02
N VAL A 262 -14.58 10.83 11.71
CA VAL A 262 -15.41 9.64 11.98
C VAL A 262 -15.47 9.24 13.45
N LEU A 263 -14.66 9.87 14.32
CA LEU A 263 -14.68 9.61 15.76
C LEU A 263 -15.57 10.59 16.51
N PRO A 264 -16.20 10.19 17.63
CA PRO A 264 -16.98 11.11 18.46
C PRO A 264 -16.18 12.37 18.86
N SER A 265 -14.91 12.22 19.26
CA SER A 265 -14.05 13.33 19.67
C SER A 265 -13.69 14.31 18.53
N GLN A 266 -13.82 13.87 17.28
CA GLN A 266 -13.67 14.73 16.10
C GLN A 266 -15.02 15.38 15.74
N LEU A 267 -16.11 14.62 15.78
CA LEU A 267 -17.44 15.07 15.40
C LEU A 267 -17.95 16.17 16.34
N VAL A 268 -17.70 16.08 17.65
CA VAL A 268 -18.12 17.12 18.62
C VAL A 268 -17.45 18.48 18.39
N ARG A 269 -16.34 18.51 17.63
CA ARG A 269 -15.65 19.76 17.26
C ARG A 269 -16.30 20.46 16.06
N LEU A 270 -17.16 19.76 15.32
CA LEU A 270 -17.87 20.31 14.18
C LEU A 270 -19.17 20.97 14.63
N ARG A 271 -19.48 22.12 14.03
CA ARG A 271 -20.84 22.64 14.09
C ARG A 271 -21.76 21.73 13.28
N HIS A 272 -23.01 21.60 13.71
CA HIS A 272 -23.98 20.71 13.04
C HIS A 272 -24.12 20.99 11.54
N GLY A 273 -24.20 22.26 11.13
CA GLY A 273 -24.26 22.62 9.71
C GLY A 273 -23.00 22.26 8.92
N VAL A 274 -21.82 22.34 9.53
CA VAL A 274 -20.53 21.94 8.92
C VAL A 274 -20.49 20.44 8.71
N PHE A 275 -20.93 19.65 9.70
CA PHE A 275 -21.07 18.20 9.55
C PHE A 275 -21.99 17.82 8.39
N LEU A 276 -23.14 18.50 8.25
CA LEU A 276 -24.05 18.22 7.14
C LEU A 276 -23.36 18.49 5.79
N GLN A 277 -22.80 19.69 5.64
CA GLN A 277 -22.21 20.13 4.38
C GLN A 277 -20.95 19.34 3.98
N ASP A 278 -20.05 19.10 4.92
CA ASP A 278 -18.71 18.59 4.63
C ASP A 278 -18.57 17.08 4.85
N VAL A 279 -19.48 16.47 5.62
CA VAL A 279 -19.40 15.04 5.97
C VAL A 279 -20.59 14.24 5.44
N LEU A 280 -21.83 14.70 5.61
CA LEU A 280 -23.02 13.92 5.21
C LEU A 280 -23.41 14.12 3.75
N ASP A 281 -23.53 15.36 3.30
CA ASP A 281 -24.02 15.73 1.97
C ASP A 281 -23.19 15.16 0.82
N PRO A 282 -21.83 15.06 0.90
CA PRO A 282 -21.03 14.41 -0.14
C PRO A 282 -21.43 12.95 -0.41
N TYR A 283 -21.96 12.26 0.61
CA TYR A 283 -22.38 10.86 0.51
C TYR A 283 -23.90 10.68 0.49
N ARG A 284 -24.69 11.76 0.62
CA ARG A 284 -26.15 11.70 0.74
C ARG A 284 -26.80 11.01 -0.46
N GLU A 285 -26.40 11.34 -1.69
CA GLU A 285 -26.94 10.69 -2.89
C GLU A 285 -26.63 9.19 -2.93
N HIS A 286 -25.42 8.79 -2.50
CA HIS A 286 -25.00 7.39 -2.47
C HIS A 286 -25.76 6.60 -1.40
N ILE A 287 -25.88 7.17 -0.20
CA ILE A 287 -26.55 6.55 0.94
C ILE A 287 -28.05 6.41 0.68
N SER A 288 -28.66 7.40 0.02
CA SER A 288 -30.08 7.38 -0.36
C SER A 288 -30.46 6.21 -1.28
N LYS A 289 -29.49 5.59 -1.96
CA LYS A 289 -29.74 4.39 -2.80
C LYS A 289 -29.99 3.13 -1.97
N HIS A 290 -29.56 3.11 -0.70
CA HIS A 290 -29.55 1.90 0.14
C HIS A 290 -30.19 2.10 1.51
N TRP A 291 -30.20 3.32 2.02
CA TRP A 291 -30.74 3.69 3.32
C TRP A 291 -32.10 4.35 3.16
N LYS A 292 -32.99 4.11 4.14
CA LYS A 292 -34.28 4.81 4.20
C LYS A 292 -34.05 6.26 4.61
N ILE A 293 -34.95 7.16 4.19
CA ILE A 293 -34.95 8.57 4.61
C ILE A 293 -34.90 8.68 6.14
N ASP A 294 -35.70 7.88 6.85
CA ASP A 294 -35.68 7.84 8.33
C ASP A 294 -34.30 7.53 8.93
N ASN A 295 -33.48 6.72 8.24
CA ASN A 295 -32.12 6.43 8.71
C ASN A 295 -31.20 7.64 8.49
N ILE A 296 -31.37 8.36 7.38
CA ILE A 296 -30.58 9.56 7.06
C ILE A 296 -30.93 10.69 8.03
N ASP A 297 -32.22 10.91 8.29
CA ASP A 297 -32.68 11.88 9.29
C ASP A 297 -32.17 11.49 10.70
N GLY A 298 -32.09 10.19 10.98
CA GLY A 298 -31.49 9.64 12.18
C GLY A 298 -30.01 9.99 12.35
N ILE A 299 -29.21 10.04 11.28
CA ILE A 299 -27.80 10.47 11.34
C ILE A 299 -27.73 11.93 11.82
N GLU A 300 -28.59 12.79 11.29
CA GLU A 300 -28.61 14.21 11.66
C GLU A 300 -29.08 14.40 13.10
N ALA A 301 -30.11 13.67 13.51
CA ALA A 301 -30.61 13.67 14.88
C ALA A 301 -29.53 13.22 15.87
N ASP A 302 -28.88 12.09 15.59
CA ASP A 302 -27.80 11.54 16.41
C ASP A 302 -26.63 12.53 16.55
N HIS A 303 -26.25 13.26 15.49
CA HIS A 303 -25.19 14.27 15.60
C HIS A 303 -25.60 15.45 16.49
N ARG A 304 -26.85 15.94 16.39
CA ARG A 304 -27.34 16.99 17.30
C ARG A 304 -27.36 16.50 18.75
N ASP A 305 -27.77 15.27 18.96
CA ASP A 305 -27.88 14.70 20.30
C ASP A 305 -26.50 14.38 20.90
N LEU A 306 -25.52 13.99 20.08
CA LEU A 306 -24.12 13.87 20.47
C LEU A 306 -23.56 15.22 20.95
N LEU A 307 -23.81 16.30 20.19
CA LEU A 307 -23.39 17.65 20.59
C LEU A 307 -24.08 18.11 21.89
N LYS A 308 -25.38 17.82 22.07
CA LYS A 308 -26.09 18.13 23.31
C LYS A 308 -25.49 17.36 24.48
N ALA A 309 -25.26 16.05 24.33
CA ALA A 309 -24.68 15.21 25.35
C ALA A 309 -23.27 15.70 25.75
N TYR A 310 -22.41 16.02 24.78
CA TYR A 310 -21.07 16.54 25.04
C TYR A 310 -21.08 17.88 25.82
N ASN A 311 -22.03 18.76 25.51
CA ASN A 311 -22.11 20.06 26.19
C ASN A 311 -22.79 19.99 27.57
N ALA A 312 -23.75 19.08 27.75
CA ALA A 312 -24.58 19.02 28.96
C ALA A 312 -24.11 17.97 29.98
N GLU A 313 -23.43 16.91 29.55
CA GLU A 313 -23.05 15.76 30.38
C GLU A 313 -21.53 15.73 30.57
N GLU A 314 -21.04 16.21 31.72
CA GLU A 314 -19.60 16.28 32.03
C GLU A 314 -18.90 14.93 31.92
N THR A 315 -19.55 13.85 32.38
CA THR A 315 -19.01 12.49 32.29
C THR A 315 -18.85 12.02 30.84
N GLN A 316 -19.77 12.36 29.94
CA GLN A 316 -19.64 12.04 28.52
C GLN A 316 -18.53 12.85 27.86
N ARG A 317 -18.40 14.14 28.23
CA ARG A 317 -17.31 14.99 27.74
C ARG A 317 -15.94 14.41 28.11
N GLU A 318 -15.73 14.06 29.36
CA GLU A 318 -14.48 13.46 29.83
C GLU A 318 -14.17 12.13 29.13
N ILE A 319 -15.18 11.29 28.91
CA ILE A 319 -15.03 10.03 28.16
C ILE A 319 -14.63 10.30 26.71
N ILE A 320 -15.29 11.24 26.04
CA ILE A 320 -15.01 11.58 24.63
C ILE A 320 -13.62 12.20 24.49
N ASP A 321 -13.25 13.12 25.38
CA ASP A 321 -11.96 13.82 25.33
C ASP A 321 -10.76 12.91 25.64
N LYS A 322 -10.98 11.79 26.34
CA LYS A 322 -9.95 10.77 26.60
C LYS A 322 -9.45 10.10 25.32
N TYR A 323 -10.30 9.97 24.30
CA TYR A 323 -9.96 9.23 23.08
C TYR A 323 -9.39 10.14 22.00
N THR A 324 -8.24 9.73 21.46
CA THR A 324 -7.46 10.51 20.50
C THR A 324 -7.61 9.97 19.08
N VAL A 325 -7.01 10.65 18.12
CA VAL A 325 -6.89 10.16 16.74
C VAL A 325 -6.10 8.85 16.62
N ALA A 326 -5.44 8.37 17.68
CA ALA A 326 -4.80 7.05 17.70
C ALA A 326 -5.76 5.91 18.12
N THR A 327 -6.91 6.22 18.71
CA THR A 327 -7.87 5.22 19.21
C THR A 327 -8.53 4.45 18.06
N ASP A 328 -8.74 3.15 18.25
CA ASP A 328 -9.48 2.31 17.31
C ASP A 328 -10.96 2.74 17.23
N PHE A 329 -11.56 2.60 16.04
CA PHE A 329 -12.94 3.06 15.80
C PHE A 329 -13.95 2.48 16.80
N ASN A 330 -13.93 1.15 17.00
CA ASN A 330 -14.88 0.50 17.91
C ASN A 330 -14.67 0.94 19.37
N GLU A 331 -13.43 1.06 19.82
CA GLU A 331 -13.12 1.51 21.18
C GLU A 331 -13.65 2.92 21.44
N ALA A 332 -13.51 3.83 20.46
CA ALA A 332 -14.01 5.20 20.56
C ALA A 332 -15.54 5.29 20.53
N TRP A 333 -16.24 4.36 19.90
CA TRP A 333 -17.71 4.38 19.79
C TRP A 333 -18.42 3.54 20.87
N ASP A 334 -17.78 2.50 21.40
CA ASP A 334 -18.34 1.66 22.46
C ASP A 334 -18.52 2.45 23.78
N CYS A 335 -17.73 3.51 23.98
CA CYS A 335 -17.77 4.33 25.18
C CYS A 335 -19.00 5.26 25.25
N VAL A 336 -19.61 5.62 24.11
CA VAL A 336 -20.82 6.47 24.05
C VAL A 336 -22.13 5.68 24.17
N SER A 337 -22.05 4.48 24.76
CA SER A 337 -23.18 3.72 25.31
C SER A 337 -24.34 3.48 24.33
N ASN A 338 -24.04 3.19 23.05
CA ASN A 338 -25.05 2.83 22.05
C ASN A 338 -26.13 3.91 21.79
N ARG A 339 -25.90 5.17 22.15
CA ARG A 339 -26.92 6.25 22.00
C ARG A 339 -27.07 6.75 20.56
N PHE A 340 -26.03 6.62 19.75
CA PHE A 340 -25.90 7.30 18.45
C PHE A 340 -25.70 6.29 17.31
N HIS A 341 -26.59 5.29 17.23
CA HIS A 341 -26.43 4.12 16.38
C HIS A 341 -26.39 4.42 14.88
N GLN A 342 -27.16 5.39 14.39
CA GLN A 342 -27.20 5.73 12.97
C GLN A 342 -25.94 6.50 12.59
N LEU A 343 -25.52 7.44 13.44
CA LEU A 343 -24.27 8.17 13.26
C LEU A 343 -23.05 7.23 13.33
N GLN A 344 -23.01 6.32 14.30
CA GLN A 344 -21.96 5.30 14.41
C GLN A 344 -21.92 4.42 13.16
N SER A 345 -23.08 3.98 12.67
CA SER A 345 -23.15 3.12 11.48
C SER A 345 -22.66 3.86 10.23
N PHE A 346 -23.08 5.11 10.05
CA PHE A 346 -22.61 5.98 8.96
C PHE A 346 -21.09 6.21 9.03
N CYS A 347 -20.58 6.63 10.19
CA CYS A 347 -19.15 6.87 10.40
C CYS A 347 -18.33 5.59 10.25
N GLY A 348 -18.87 4.43 10.64
CA GLY A 348 -18.21 3.14 10.46
C GLY A 348 -18.05 2.76 8.99
N GLY A 349 -19.03 3.11 8.15
CA GLY A 349 -18.94 2.96 6.70
C GLY A 349 -17.88 3.86 6.07
N LEU A 350 -17.76 5.10 6.54
CA LEU A 350 -16.72 6.03 6.09
C LEU A 350 -15.33 5.65 6.60
N ALA A 351 -15.25 5.13 7.82
CA ALA A 351 -13.99 4.77 8.47
C ALA A 351 -13.32 3.54 7.85
N THR A 352 -14.10 2.64 7.24
CA THR A 352 -13.64 1.30 6.85
C THR A 352 -13.33 1.22 5.36
N VAL A 353 -12.05 1.34 4.99
CA VAL A 353 -11.53 0.83 3.71
C VAL A 353 -10.50 -0.24 4.04
N PHE A 354 -10.88 -1.50 3.89
CA PHE A 354 -9.97 -2.61 4.10
C PHE A 354 -8.93 -2.62 2.97
N ALA A 355 -7.75 -2.05 3.23
CA ALA A 355 -6.64 -2.09 2.29
C ALA A 355 -6.06 -3.50 2.27
N ASN A 356 -6.53 -4.35 1.35
CA ASN A 356 -5.93 -5.67 1.14
C ASN A 356 -4.88 -5.59 0.03
N THR A 357 -3.87 -6.46 0.08
CA THR A 357 -2.89 -6.64 -1.02
C THR A 357 -3.13 -7.98 -1.72
N THR A 358 -4.35 -8.49 -1.74
CA THR A 358 -4.65 -9.74 -2.45
C THR A 358 -4.60 -9.50 -3.94
N SER A 359 -3.37 -9.39 -4.47
CA SER A 359 -3.06 -9.43 -5.88
C SER A 359 -3.90 -10.51 -6.57
N VAL A 360 -4.79 -10.10 -7.47
CA VAL A 360 -5.21 -10.98 -8.56
C VAL A 360 -4.00 -11.15 -9.50
N GLU A 361 -3.00 -11.90 -9.04
CA GLU A 361 -1.76 -12.10 -9.75
C GLU A 361 -1.85 -13.32 -10.66
N SER A 362 -1.39 -13.13 -11.89
CA SER A 362 -0.89 -14.15 -12.82
C SER A 362 -1.87 -15.07 -13.55
N ASP A 363 -3.08 -15.38 -13.07
CA ASP A 363 -3.98 -16.25 -13.85
C ASP A 363 -4.51 -15.59 -15.13
N PHE A 364 -4.51 -14.25 -15.18
CA PHE A 364 -4.82 -13.50 -16.39
C PHE A 364 -3.59 -13.21 -17.27
N SER A 365 -2.36 -13.51 -16.81
CA SER A 365 -1.14 -13.31 -17.62
C SER A 365 -0.99 -14.32 -18.77
N ILE A 366 -1.79 -15.40 -18.76
CA ILE A 366 -1.96 -16.32 -19.90
C ILE A 366 -2.56 -15.59 -21.12
N LEU A 367 -3.18 -14.43 -20.94
CA LEU A 367 -3.89 -13.74 -22.01
C LEU A 367 -3.00 -12.97 -23.00
N LYS A 368 -1.66 -12.88 -22.82
CA LYS A 368 -0.68 -12.31 -23.77
C LYS A 368 -1.24 -11.29 -24.78
N TRP A 369 -1.79 -10.18 -24.31
CA TRP A 369 -2.07 -9.03 -25.17
C TRP A 369 -1.10 -7.93 -24.78
N GLU A 370 -0.24 -7.56 -25.73
CA GLU A 370 0.89 -6.66 -25.59
C GLU A 370 0.49 -5.35 -24.88
N MET A 371 1.25 -5.01 -23.84
CA MET A 371 1.16 -3.70 -23.19
C MET A 371 2.04 -2.73 -23.98
N ASP A 372 1.42 -1.67 -24.49
CA ASP A 372 2.09 -0.49 -25.08
C ASP A 372 2.34 0.55 -23.97
N ASP A 373 3.44 1.30 -24.12
CA ASP A 373 4.00 2.29 -23.21
C ASP A 373 3.05 3.47 -22.89
N ASN A 374 1.94 3.61 -23.64
CA ASN A 374 0.90 4.62 -23.38
C ASN A 374 -0.28 4.14 -22.50
N ARG A 375 -0.20 2.95 -21.88
CA ARG A 375 -1.30 2.35 -21.10
C ARG A 375 -1.05 2.15 -19.60
N THR A 376 -0.24 3.01 -18.98
CA THR A 376 0.00 3.04 -17.53
C THR A 376 -1.21 3.42 -16.65
N ASN A 377 -2.41 3.64 -17.20
CA ASN A 377 -3.51 4.29 -16.49
C ASN A 377 -4.86 3.56 -16.41
N MET A 378 -4.93 2.22 -16.54
CA MET A 378 -6.23 1.57 -16.72
C MET A 378 -6.44 0.21 -16.01
N MET A 379 -7.29 0.27 -14.98
CA MET A 379 -7.89 -0.82 -14.21
C MET A 379 -8.72 -1.79 -15.07
N HIS A 380 -8.43 -3.08 -14.97
CA HIS A 380 -9.05 -4.10 -15.85
C HIS A 380 -10.51 -4.48 -15.51
N LEU A 381 -11.03 -4.23 -14.31
CA LEU A 381 -12.44 -4.55 -14.00
C LEU A 381 -13.41 -3.45 -14.45
N SER A 382 -13.00 -2.19 -14.29
CA SER A 382 -13.81 -1.00 -14.58
C SER A 382 -13.93 -0.77 -16.08
N LEU A 383 -12.85 -0.98 -16.86
CA LEU A 383 -12.91 -0.89 -18.31
C LEU A 383 -13.65 -2.03 -18.97
N GLU A 384 -13.58 -3.23 -18.42
CA GLU A 384 -14.40 -4.33 -18.93
C GLU A 384 -15.88 -4.05 -18.67
N GLY A 385 -16.22 -3.48 -17.51
CA GLY A 385 -17.54 -2.92 -17.24
C GLY A 385 -17.97 -1.81 -18.22
N ILE A 386 -17.10 -0.84 -18.49
CA ILE A 386 -17.38 0.30 -19.39
C ILE A 386 -17.47 -0.15 -20.85
N PHE A 387 -16.59 -1.03 -21.32
CA PHE A 387 -16.63 -1.56 -22.68
C PHE A 387 -17.87 -2.42 -22.90
N GLN A 388 -18.28 -3.22 -21.91
CA GLN A 388 -19.52 -4.02 -22.00
C GLN A 388 -20.76 -3.13 -21.93
N ALA A 389 -20.75 -2.07 -21.12
CA ALA A 389 -21.83 -1.07 -21.08
C ALA A 389 -21.96 -0.29 -22.41
N LYS A 390 -20.83 0.14 -22.99
CA LYS A 390 -20.80 0.82 -24.30
C LYS A 390 -21.17 -0.11 -25.46
N ARG A 391 -20.79 -1.40 -25.40
CA ARG A 391 -21.15 -2.41 -26.40
C ARG A 391 -22.64 -2.77 -26.32
N ARG A 392 -23.22 -2.82 -25.12
CA ARG A 392 -24.67 -2.98 -24.90
C ARG A 392 -25.48 -1.83 -25.49
N ALA A 393 -25.07 -0.58 -25.26
CA ALA A 393 -25.73 0.59 -25.82
C ALA A 393 -25.69 0.59 -27.36
N LYS A 394 -24.54 0.21 -27.95
CA LYS A 394 -24.36 0.14 -29.40
C LYS A 394 -25.10 -1.03 -30.07
N LEU A 395 -25.27 -2.15 -29.36
CA LEU A 395 -26.12 -3.27 -29.81
C LEU A 395 -27.61 -2.93 -29.70
N GLN A 396 -28.02 -2.21 -28.65
CA GLN A 396 -29.40 -1.73 -28.51
C GLN A 396 -29.76 -0.69 -29.58
N SER A 397 -28.82 0.15 -30.01
CA SER A 397 -29.04 1.10 -31.12
C SER A 397 -29.02 0.45 -32.51
N LEU A 398 -28.64 -0.82 -32.63
CA LEU A 398 -28.67 -1.61 -33.87
C LEU A 398 -29.87 -2.58 -33.91
N MET A 399 -30.67 -2.63 -32.84
CA MET A 399 -31.89 -3.44 -32.71
C MET A 399 -33.18 -2.59 -32.66
N LEU A 400 -33.06 -1.28 -32.91
CA LEU A 400 -34.10 -0.42 -33.48
C LEU A 400 -33.72 -0.13 -34.93
#